data_AF-A0A139WJE6-F1
#
_entry.id   AF-A0A139WJE6-F1
#
_cell.length_a   1.000
_cell.length_b   1.000
_cell.length_c   1.000
_cell.angle_alpha   90.00
_cell.angle_beta   90.00
_cell.angle_gamma   90.00
#
_symmetry.space_group_name_H-M   'P 1'
#
loop_
_entity.id
_entity.type
_entity.pdbx_description
1 polymer ?
#
loop_
_entity_poly.entity_id
_entity_poly.type
_entity_poly.pdbx_seq_one_letter_code
_entity_poly.pdbx_strand_id
1 'polypeptide(L)'
;MELVEFEAIIKAISQSCSEQLDRFTESLHPLDELTPHVEEEGYLFNICANVKSLIDCKVERAFEIVDNNAQLLEKEKSEINKLEEELSNLTTEFGAKKNKLRETTKRCETYNHKLQNLKSLKLSLYLYKLLTATQFDYTRPNTGYMVRTNPPNYEVFNYGEIGEEQVVRKLWALMEKMAHKNE
;
A
#
# COMPACT_ATOMS: atom_id res chain seq x y z
N MET A 1 25.54 -14.81 1.23
CA MET A 1 26.97 -14.85 0.88
C MET A 1 27.09 -14.30 -0.52
N GLU A 2 27.74 -13.15 -0.70
CA GLU A 2 27.85 -12.52 -2.03
C GLU A 2 28.69 -13.41 -2.96
N LEU A 3 28.42 -13.40 -4.27
CA LEU A 3 29.17 -14.20 -5.26
C LEU A 3 30.70 -13.99 -5.14
N VAL A 4 31.10 -12.81 -4.68
CA VAL A 4 32.46 -12.38 -4.38
C VAL A 4 33.10 -13.20 -3.24
N GLU A 5 32.33 -13.58 -2.23
CA GLU A 5 32.82 -14.38 -1.10
C GLU A 5 33.07 -15.84 -1.51
N PHE A 6 32.27 -16.38 -2.43
CA PHE A 6 32.47 -17.75 -2.94
C PHE A 6 33.72 -17.85 -3.82
N GLU A 7 33.94 -16.86 -4.68
CA GLU A 7 35.14 -16.79 -5.54
C GLU A 7 36.42 -16.63 -4.71
N ALA A 8 36.36 -15.87 -3.61
CA ALA A 8 37.46 -15.75 -2.66
C ALA A 8 37.80 -17.08 -1.95
N ILE A 9 36.78 -17.86 -1.56
CA ILE A 9 36.98 -19.19 -0.93
C ILE A 9 37.64 -20.16 -1.92
N ILE A 10 37.15 -20.23 -3.17
CA ILE A 10 37.75 -21.10 -4.20
C ILE A 10 39.20 -20.70 -4.44
N LYS A 11 39.48 -19.41 -4.58
CA LYS A 11 40.84 -18.91 -4.82
C LYS A 11 41.78 -19.24 -3.67
N ALA A 12 41.32 -19.11 -2.43
CA ALA A 12 42.09 -19.47 -1.24
C ALA A 12 42.40 -20.97 -1.16
N ILE A 13 41.42 -21.83 -1.50
CA ILE A 13 41.63 -23.29 -1.55
C ILE A 13 42.64 -23.65 -2.65
N SER A 14 42.50 -23.10 -3.85
CA SER A 14 43.45 -23.34 -4.95
C SER A 14 44.86 -22.90 -4.59
N GLN A 15 45.03 -21.72 -3.98
CA GLN A 15 46.35 -21.24 -3.55
C GLN A 15 46.97 -22.15 -2.48
N SER A 16 46.19 -22.57 -1.50
CA SER A 16 46.65 -23.46 -0.44
C SER A 16 47.05 -24.85 -0.99
N CYS A 17 46.32 -25.38 -1.97
CA CYS A 17 46.65 -26.63 -2.62
C CYS A 17 47.93 -26.52 -3.45
N SER A 18 48.12 -25.44 -4.22
CA SER A 18 49.36 -25.21 -4.96
C SER A 18 50.57 -25.08 -4.04
N GLU A 19 50.49 -24.29 -2.96
CA GLU A 19 51.61 -24.14 -2.01
C GLU A 19 51.98 -25.46 -1.31
N GLN A 20 51.01 -26.32 -1.00
CA GLN A 20 51.31 -27.63 -0.42
C GLN A 20 51.93 -28.59 -1.44
N LEU A 21 51.49 -28.53 -2.70
CA LEU A 21 52.07 -29.32 -3.77
C LEU A 21 53.51 -28.87 -4.08
N ASP A 22 53.75 -27.56 -4.12
CA ASP A 22 55.08 -26.99 -4.33
C ASP A 22 56.04 -27.38 -3.20
N ARG A 23 55.62 -27.27 -1.93
CA ARG A 23 56.43 -27.73 -0.78
C ARG A 23 56.72 -29.23 -0.81
N PHE A 24 55.75 -30.02 -1.25
CA PHE A 24 55.94 -31.46 -1.40
C PHE A 24 56.96 -31.77 -2.51
N THR A 25 56.89 -31.03 -3.62
CA THR A 25 57.82 -31.15 -4.76
C THR A 25 59.24 -30.67 -4.38
N GLU A 26 59.36 -29.61 -3.60
CA GLU A 26 60.64 -29.17 -3.02
C GLU A 26 61.21 -30.17 -2.01
N SER A 27 60.36 -30.86 -1.25
CA SER A 27 60.80 -31.93 -0.34
C SER A 27 61.26 -33.20 -1.06
N LEU A 28 60.95 -33.32 -2.37
CA LEU A 28 61.40 -34.40 -3.25
C LEU A 28 62.75 -34.10 -3.92
N HIS A 29 63.15 -32.83 -4.07
CA HIS A 29 64.45 -32.45 -4.67
C HIS A 29 65.71 -33.08 -4.04
N PRO A 30 65.78 -33.34 -2.72
CA PRO A 30 66.93 -34.01 -2.10
C PRO A 30 67.14 -35.46 -2.57
N LEU A 31 66.18 -36.06 -3.29
CA LEU A 31 66.25 -37.44 -3.80
C LEU A 31 66.86 -37.51 -5.21
N ASP A 32 66.85 -36.43 -5.99
CA ASP A 32 67.48 -36.37 -7.32
C ASP A 32 69.02 -36.48 -7.23
N GLU A 33 69.61 -36.10 -6.08
CA GLU A 33 71.05 -36.19 -5.84
C GLU A 33 71.50 -37.52 -5.23
N LEU A 34 70.56 -38.41 -4.85
CA LEU A 34 70.83 -39.65 -4.12
C LEU A 34 70.18 -40.87 -4.79
N THR A 35 70.60 -41.20 -6.01
CA THR A 35 70.42 -42.57 -6.52
C THR A 35 71.75 -43.02 -7.15
N PRO A 36 72.35 -44.11 -6.66
CA PRO A 36 71.80 -45.40 -7.01
C PRO A 36 71.85 -46.40 -5.85
N HIS A 37 70.73 -47.09 -5.64
CA HIS A 37 70.59 -48.45 -5.11
C HIS A 37 69.50 -48.55 -4.04
N VAL A 38 68.44 -49.26 -4.45
CA VAL A 38 67.45 -49.99 -3.65
C VAL A 38 66.13 -49.24 -3.36
N GLU A 39 65.05 -49.73 -3.99
CA GLU A 39 63.61 -49.52 -3.70
C GLU A 39 62.91 -48.22 -4.18
N GLU A 40 63.36 -47.62 -5.28
CA GLU A 40 62.75 -46.42 -5.89
C GLU A 40 61.27 -46.59 -6.30
N GLU A 41 60.86 -47.75 -6.83
CA GLU A 41 59.46 -47.96 -7.25
C GLU A 41 58.48 -48.01 -6.08
N GLY A 42 58.82 -48.68 -4.98
CA GLY A 42 57.95 -48.80 -3.81
C GLY A 42 57.75 -47.47 -3.08
N TYR A 43 58.78 -46.63 -3.06
CA TYR A 43 58.75 -45.31 -2.43
C TYR A 43 57.92 -44.30 -3.26
N LEU A 44 58.13 -44.25 -4.59
CA LEU A 44 57.31 -43.44 -5.50
C LEU A 44 55.84 -43.85 -5.47
N PHE A 45 55.55 -45.15 -5.38
CA PHE A 45 54.17 -45.65 -5.28
C PHE A 45 53.47 -45.17 -4.00
N ASN A 46 54.17 -45.16 -2.87
CA ASN A 46 53.64 -44.67 -1.59
C ASN A 46 53.37 -43.16 -1.61
N ILE A 47 54.24 -42.40 -2.26
CA ILE A 47 54.05 -40.96 -2.46
C ILE A 47 52.83 -40.70 -3.34
N CYS A 48 52.73 -41.35 -4.49
CA CYS A 48 51.58 -41.20 -5.38
C CYS A 48 50.27 -41.62 -4.69
N ALA A 49 50.27 -42.67 -3.88
CA ALA A 49 49.12 -43.11 -3.11
C ALA A 49 48.68 -42.09 -2.04
N ASN A 50 49.63 -41.48 -1.31
CA ASN A 50 49.33 -40.45 -0.31
C ASN A 50 48.80 -39.16 -0.95
N VAL A 51 49.38 -38.73 -2.08
CA VAL A 51 48.90 -37.55 -2.82
C VAL A 51 47.49 -37.79 -3.34
N LYS A 52 47.21 -38.97 -3.91
CA LYS A 52 45.86 -39.33 -4.36
C LYS A 52 44.85 -39.32 -3.21
N SER A 53 45.19 -39.94 -2.08
CA SER A 53 44.34 -39.95 -0.88
C SER A 53 44.03 -38.53 -0.36
N LEU A 54 45.04 -37.64 -0.38
CA LEU A 54 44.85 -36.25 0.04
C LEU A 54 43.93 -35.49 -0.92
N ILE A 55 44.09 -35.70 -2.23
CA ILE A 55 43.24 -35.09 -3.27
C ILE A 55 41.81 -35.60 -3.14
N ASP A 56 41.62 -36.92 -3.04
CA ASP A 56 40.30 -37.55 -2.92
C ASP A 56 39.55 -36.99 -1.70
N CYS A 57 40.21 -36.91 -0.53
CA CYS A 57 39.64 -36.33 0.70
C CYS A 57 39.25 -34.84 0.56
N LYS A 58 40.05 -34.04 -0.15
CA LYS A 58 39.75 -32.61 -0.36
C LYS A 58 38.63 -32.40 -1.37
N VAL A 59 38.58 -33.22 -2.41
CA VAL A 59 37.55 -33.19 -3.44
C VAL A 59 36.20 -33.60 -2.85
N GLU A 60 36.14 -34.69 -2.07
CA GLU A 60 34.91 -35.13 -1.37
C GLU A 60 34.36 -34.01 -0.47
N ARG A 61 35.23 -33.40 0.35
CA ARG A 61 34.81 -32.29 1.23
C ARG A 61 34.35 -31.06 0.44
N ALA A 62 34.94 -30.77 -0.71
CA ALA A 62 34.48 -29.68 -1.57
C ALA A 62 33.08 -29.98 -2.15
N PHE A 63 32.82 -31.22 -2.56
CA PHE A 63 31.50 -31.64 -3.03
C PHE A 63 30.44 -31.56 -1.94
N GLU A 64 30.75 -31.97 -0.71
CA GLU A 64 29.83 -31.83 0.44
C GLU A 64 29.46 -30.35 0.70
N ILE A 65 30.44 -29.44 0.62
CA ILE A 65 30.20 -28.00 0.81
C ILE A 65 29.29 -27.46 -0.31
N VAL A 66 29.54 -27.87 -1.56
CA VAL A 66 28.72 -27.46 -2.70
C VAL A 66 27.29 -27.97 -2.57
N ASP A 67 27.09 -29.24 -2.19
CA ASP A 67 25.76 -29.82 -2.05
C ASP A 67 24.96 -29.18 -0.91
N ASN A 68 25.59 -28.94 0.24
CA ASN A 68 24.97 -28.23 1.36
C ASN A 68 24.53 -26.80 0.97
N ASN A 69 25.37 -26.08 0.23
CA ASN A 69 25.04 -24.73 -0.23
C ASN A 69 23.92 -24.75 -1.27
N ALA A 70 23.88 -25.75 -2.16
CA ALA A 70 22.80 -25.90 -3.13
C ALA A 70 21.44 -26.14 -2.45
N GLN A 71 21.42 -26.97 -1.39
CA GLN A 71 20.22 -27.21 -0.59
C GLN A 71 19.75 -25.94 0.15
N LEU A 72 20.68 -25.17 0.72
CA LEU A 72 20.36 -23.88 1.34
C LEU A 72 19.78 -22.89 0.32
N LEU A 73 20.37 -22.82 -0.88
CA LEU A 73 19.91 -21.92 -1.94
C LEU A 73 18.48 -22.24 -2.41
N GLU A 74 18.14 -23.52 -2.58
CA GLU A 74 16.78 -23.91 -2.93
C GLU A 74 15.78 -23.63 -1.79
N LYS A 75 16.20 -23.75 -0.54
CA LYS A 75 15.36 -23.34 0.59
C LYS A 75 15.09 -21.84 0.58
N GLU A 76 16.12 -21.00 0.43
CA GLU A 76 15.96 -19.55 0.36
C GLU A 76 15.10 -19.12 -0.83
N LYS A 77 15.28 -19.75 -1.99
CA LYS A 77 14.44 -19.51 -3.17
C LYS A 77 12.98 -19.87 -2.93
N SER A 78 12.71 -20.97 -2.22
CA SER A 78 11.36 -21.33 -1.80
C SER A 78 10.74 -20.30 -0.85
N GLU A 79 11.52 -19.76 0.09
CA GLU A 79 11.07 -18.70 0.99
C GLU A 79 10.79 -17.38 0.25
N ILE A 80 11.65 -17.01 -0.70
CA ILE A 80 11.43 -15.83 -1.57
C ILE A 80 10.13 -15.96 -2.35
N ASN A 81 9.88 -17.11 -2.99
CA ASN A 81 8.65 -17.33 -3.75
C ASN A 81 7.39 -17.17 -2.88
N LYS A 82 7.43 -17.63 -1.62
CA LYS A 82 6.32 -17.45 -0.67
C LYS A 82 6.11 -15.97 -0.32
N LEU A 83 7.19 -15.25 -0.05
CA LEU A 83 7.12 -13.82 0.25
C LEU A 83 6.60 -13.01 -0.94
N GLU A 84 6.96 -13.37 -2.17
CA GLU A 84 6.42 -12.74 -3.38
C GLU A 84 4.91 -12.97 -3.53
N GLU A 85 4.43 -14.18 -3.23
CA GLU A 85 3.00 -14.50 -3.23
C GLU A 85 2.24 -13.69 -2.14
N GLU A 86 2.79 -13.62 -0.93
CA GLU A 86 2.23 -12.80 0.15
C GLU A 86 2.16 -11.32 -0.23
N LEU A 87 3.22 -10.78 -0.84
CA LEU A 87 3.29 -9.40 -1.30
C LEU A 87 2.26 -9.10 -2.40
N SER A 88 2.06 -10.05 -3.33
CA SER A 88 1.05 -9.95 -4.38
C SER A 88 -0.36 -9.91 -3.82
N ASN A 89 -0.66 -10.78 -2.83
CA ASN A 89 -1.94 -10.80 -2.14
C ASN A 89 -2.21 -9.50 -1.39
N LEU A 90 -1.23 -9.01 -0.62
CA LEU A 90 -1.34 -7.72 0.10
C LEU A 90 -1.55 -6.54 -0.85
N THR A 91 -0.88 -6.53 -2.00
CA THR A 91 -1.03 -5.48 -3.01
C THR A 91 -2.46 -5.48 -3.58
N THR A 92 -3.03 -6.65 -3.82
CA THR A 92 -4.41 -6.81 -4.29
C THR A 92 -5.41 -6.32 -3.25
N GLU A 93 -5.25 -6.70 -1.98
CA GLU A 93 -6.09 -6.22 -0.88
C GLU A 93 -6.01 -4.70 -0.71
N PHE A 94 -4.81 -4.14 -0.80
CA PHE A 94 -4.59 -2.71 -0.70
C PHE A 94 -5.30 -1.96 -1.85
N GLY A 95 -5.22 -2.49 -3.07
CA GLY A 95 -5.96 -1.98 -4.23
C GLY A 95 -7.48 -1.95 -4.00
N ALA A 96 -8.04 -3.03 -3.44
CA ALA A 96 -9.46 -3.09 -3.11
C ALA A 96 -9.86 -2.05 -2.03
N LYS A 97 -9.05 -1.91 -0.96
CA LYS A 97 -9.27 -0.91 0.10
C LYS A 97 -9.19 0.53 -0.46
N LYS A 98 -8.23 0.80 -1.35
CA LYS A 98 -8.07 2.10 -2.02
C LYS A 98 -9.29 2.46 -2.88
N ASN A 99 -9.84 1.51 -3.62
CA ASN A 99 -11.05 1.72 -4.42
C ASN A 99 -12.26 2.03 -3.53
N LYS A 100 -12.45 1.28 -2.44
CA LYS A 100 -13.53 1.53 -1.46
C LYS A 100 -13.40 2.91 -0.80
N LEU A 101 -12.19 3.35 -0.51
CA LEU A 101 -11.93 4.70 0.00
C LEU A 101 -12.37 5.75 -1.02
N ARG A 102 -11.97 5.61 -2.29
CA ARG A 102 -12.34 6.54 -3.37
C ARG A 102 -13.85 6.65 -3.56
N GLU A 103 -14.57 5.54 -3.52
CA GLU A 103 -16.05 5.54 -3.60
C GLU A 103 -16.69 6.24 -2.40
N THR A 104 -16.12 6.06 -1.22
CA THR A 104 -16.60 6.72 0.00
C THR A 104 -16.37 8.22 -0.05
N THR A 105 -15.21 8.67 -0.54
CA THR A 105 -14.92 10.09 -0.77
C THR A 105 -15.92 10.73 -1.73
N LYS A 106 -16.21 10.08 -2.88
CA LYS A 106 -17.23 10.57 -3.84
C LYS A 106 -18.61 10.70 -3.19
N ARG A 107 -18.99 9.75 -2.33
CA ARG A 107 -20.27 9.83 -1.59
C ARG A 107 -20.27 11.01 -0.61
N CYS A 108 -19.17 11.25 0.10
CA CYS A 108 -19.03 12.41 0.98
C CYS A 108 -19.15 13.73 0.21
N GLU A 109 -18.51 13.86 -0.95
CA GLU A 109 -18.64 15.03 -1.83
C GLU A 109 -20.09 15.26 -2.26
N THR A 110 -20.78 14.18 -2.67
CA THR A 110 -22.20 14.22 -3.05
C THR A 110 -23.07 14.68 -1.88
N TYR A 111 -22.84 14.17 -0.67
CA TYR A 111 -23.58 14.59 0.52
C TYR A 111 -23.28 16.03 0.91
N ASN A 112 -22.04 16.48 0.77
CA ASN A 112 -21.67 17.87 1.02
C ASN A 112 -22.40 18.80 0.04
N HIS A 113 -22.48 18.46 -1.25
CA HIS A 113 -23.26 19.21 -2.22
C HIS A 113 -24.75 19.28 -1.84
N LYS A 114 -25.35 18.14 -1.46
CA LYS A 114 -26.75 18.10 -0.98
C LYS A 114 -26.95 18.99 0.26
N LEU A 115 -26.00 18.97 1.20
CA LEU A 115 -26.04 19.82 2.39
C LEU A 115 -25.99 21.31 2.05
N GLN A 116 -25.16 21.71 1.08
CA GLN A 116 -25.11 23.10 0.61
C GLN A 116 -26.44 23.52 -0.03
N ASN A 117 -27.05 22.66 -0.85
CA ASN A 117 -28.39 22.92 -1.40
C ASN A 117 -29.44 23.10 -0.30
N LEU A 118 -29.43 22.26 0.74
CA LEU A 118 -30.34 22.40 1.87
C LEU A 118 -30.10 23.68 2.68
N LYS A 119 -28.84 24.09 2.86
CA LYS A 119 -28.50 25.38 3.50
C LYS A 119 -29.02 26.56 2.68
N SER A 120 -28.83 26.52 1.36
CA SER A 120 -29.35 27.52 0.43
C SER A 120 -30.88 27.60 0.51
N LEU A 121 -31.57 26.45 0.42
CA LEU A 121 -33.03 26.39 0.54
C LEU A 121 -33.51 26.93 1.88
N LYS A 122 -32.85 26.57 2.98
CA LYS A 122 -33.18 27.07 4.33
C LYS A 122 -33.04 28.59 4.39
N LEU A 123 -32.00 29.16 3.80
CA LEU A 123 -31.81 30.61 3.73
C LEU A 123 -32.91 31.26 2.90
N SER A 124 -33.24 30.72 1.71
CA SER A 124 -34.32 31.23 0.86
C SER A 124 -35.67 31.21 1.58
N LEU A 125 -36.01 30.14 2.29
CA LEU A 125 -37.23 30.04 3.10
C LEU A 125 -37.25 31.07 4.23
N TYR A 126 -36.12 31.30 4.88
CA TYR A 126 -36.00 32.32 5.92
C TYR A 126 -36.19 33.74 5.37
N LEU A 127 -35.56 34.05 4.24
CA LEU A 127 -35.73 35.34 3.55
C LEU A 127 -37.18 35.54 3.11
N TYR A 128 -37.81 34.51 2.55
CA TYR A 128 -39.23 34.56 2.19
C TYR A 128 -40.12 34.84 3.41
N LYS A 129 -39.87 34.16 4.54
CA LYS A 129 -40.59 34.40 5.80
C LYS A 129 -40.40 35.83 6.31
N LEU A 130 -39.19 36.38 6.21
CA LEU A 130 -38.90 37.76 6.61
C LEU A 130 -39.59 38.78 5.70
N LEU A 131 -39.48 38.60 4.39
CA LEU A 131 -40.04 39.54 3.40
C LEU A 131 -41.56 39.59 3.47
N THR A 132 -42.21 38.44 3.55
CA THR A 132 -43.67 38.36 3.52
C THR A 132 -44.31 38.50 4.89
N ALA A 133 -43.54 38.37 5.98
CA ALA A 133 -44.05 38.18 7.35
C ALA A 133 -45.12 37.07 7.45
N THR A 134 -45.07 36.07 6.54
CA THR A 134 -46.02 34.96 6.49
C THR A 134 -45.44 33.68 7.09
N GLN A 135 -46.29 32.94 7.77
CA GLN A 135 -46.02 31.63 8.32
C GLN A 135 -47.09 30.66 7.84
N PHE A 136 -46.71 29.70 7.01
CA PHE A 136 -47.64 28.67 6.57
C PHE A 136 -47.96 27.68 7.69
N ASP A 137 -49.23 27.28 7.78
CA ASP A 137 -49.66 26.18 8.61
C ASP A 137 -49.47 24.87 7.85
N TYR A 138 -48.51 24.06 8.27
CA TYR A 138 -48.27 22.76 7.65
C TYR A 138 -49.20 21.65 8.19
N THR A 139 -50.02 21.95 9.19
CA THR A 139 -51.00 21.01 9.75
C THR A 139 -52.37 21.13 9.09
N ARG A 140 -52.66 22.27 8.44
CA ARG A 140 -53.90 22.52 7.70
C ARG A 140 -53.60 22.80 6.23
N PRO A 141 -54.22 22.07 5.28
CA PRO A 141 -53.99 22.31 3.87
C PRO A 141 -54.33 23.75 3.51
N ASN A 142 -53.51 24.33 2.64
CA ASN A 142 -53.71 25.65 2.06
C ASN A 142 -53.91 26.81 3.05
N THR A 143 -53.38 26.71 4.28
CA THR A 143 -53.56 27.73 5.31
C THR A 143 -52.25 28.42 5.64
N GLY A 144 -52.29 29.74 5.84
CA GLY A 144 -51.16 30.53 6.33
C GLY A 144 -51.61 31.60 7.30
N TYR A 145 -50.65 32.05 8.10
CA TYR A 145 -50.79 33.13 9.07
C TYR A 145 -49.89 34.27 8.64
N MET A 146 -50.40 35.48 8.62
CA MET A 146 -49.58 36.67 8.50
C MET A 146 -49.34 37.28 9.87
N VAL A 147 -48.09 37.48 10.24
CA VAL A 147 -47.72 38.13 11.50
C VAL A 147 -47.70 39.64 11.27
N ARG A 148 -48.73 40.37 11.74
CA ARG A 148 -48.65 41.84 11.84
C ARG A 148 -47.80 42.17 13.05
N THR A 149 -46.83 43.06 12.89
CA THR A 149 -45.90 43.43 13.96
C THR A 149 -46.43 44.56 14.84
N ASN A 150 -47.40 45.37 14.38
CA ASN A 150 -47.99 46.44 15.19
C ASN A 150 -49.41 46.88 14.76
N PRO A 151 -50.46 46.64 15.57
CA PRO A 151 -50.45 45.81 16.78
C PRO A 151 -50.16 44.34 16.43
N PRO A 152 -49.57 43.55 17.35
CA PRO A 152 -49.27 42.14 17.11
C PRO A 152 -50.58 41.38 16.93
N ASN A 153 -50.90 41.04 15.68
CA ASN A 153 -52.10 40.29 15.33
C ASN A 153 -51.79 39.34 14.17
N TYR A 154 -52.41 38.16 14.17
CA TYR A 154 -52.26 37.20 13.08
C TYR A 154 -53.48 37.22 12.18
N GLU A 155 -53.28 37.46 10.89
CA GLU A 155 -54.35 37.34 9.90
C GLU A 155 -54.23 35.96 9.23
N VAL A 156 -55.25 35.12 9.40
CA VAL A 156 -55.31 33.81 8.75
C VAL A 156 -55.74 34.02 7.30
N PHE A 157 -55.01 33.45 6.35
CA PHE A 157 -55.42 33.40 4.95
C PHE A 157 -55.48 31.94 4.48
N ASN A 158 -56.56 31.60 3.79
CA ASN A 158 -56.71 30.31 3.11
C ASN A 158 -56.46 30.56 1.61
N TYR A 159 -55.46 29.88 1.06
CA TYR A 159 -55.08 29.98 -0.36
C TYR A 159 -55.58 28.81 -1.19
N GLY A 160 -56.41 27.93 -0.62
CA GLY A 160 -57.01 26.79 -1.33
C GLY A 160 -58.21 27.18 -2.19
N GLU A 161 -58.78 28.36 -1.93
CA GLU A 161 -60.01 28.87 -2.58
C GLU A 161 -59.72 30.01 -3.57
N ILE A 162 -58.47 30.45 -3.68
CA ILE A 162 -58.05 31.53 -4.58
C ILE A 162 -56.92 31.06 -5.49
N GLY A 163 -56.97 31.41 -6.78
CA GLY A 163 -55.94 31.02 -7.74
C GLY A 163 -54.56 31.57 -7.37
N GLU A 164 -53.50 30.88 -7.79
CA GLU A 164 -52.09 31.17 -7.44
C GLU A 164 -51.71 32.64 -7.67
N GLU A 165 -52.18 33.24 -8.76
CA GLU A 165 -51.92 34.64 -9.10
C GLU A 165 -52.52 35.62 -8.07
N GLN A 166 -53.71 35.32 -7.53
CA GLN A 166 -54.33 36.15 -6.49
C GLN A 166 -53.61 36.02 -5.14
N VAL A 167 -53.04 34.85 -4.85
CA VAL A 167 -52.21 34.63 -3.66
C VAL A 167 -50.96 35.49 -3.74
N VAL A 168 -50.24 35.44 -4.86
CA VAL A 168 -49.03 36.25 -5.08
C VAL A 168 -49.34 37.75 -5.02
N ARG A 169 -50.40 38.22 -5.68
CA ARG A 169 -50.81 39.64 -5.62
C ARG A 169 -51.16 40.09 -4.20
N LYS A 170 -51.86 39.25 -3.42
CA LYS A 170 -52.18 39.56 -2.02
C LYS A 170 -50.92 39.65 -1.16
N LEU A 171 -50.00 38.71 -1.32
CA LEU A 171 -48.71 38.70 -0.60
C LEU A 171 -47.88 39.96 -0.94
N TRP A 172 -47.81 40.33 -2.21
CA TRP A 172 -47.05 41.50 -2.67
C TRP A 172 -47.62 42.83 -2.18
N ALA A 173 -48.94 43.02 -2.32
CA ALA A 173 -49.62 44.23 -1.82
C ALA A 173 -49.49 44.40 -0.29
N LEU A 174 -49.28 43.30 0.43
CA LEU A 174 -49.08 43.30 1.87
C LEU A 174 -47.62 43.61 2.25
N MET A 175 -46.65 43.15 1.46
CA MET A 175 -45.25 43.57 1.58
C MET A 175 -45.09 45.08 1.37
N GLU A 176 -45.74 45.64 0.34
CA GLU A 176 -45.72 47.09 0.06
C GLU A 176 -46.29 47.90 1.23
N LYS A 177 -47.39 47.44 1.83
CA LYS A 177 -47.99 48.08 3.03
C LYS A 177 -47.08 48.06 4.25
N MET A 178 -46.22 47.04 4.40
CA MET A 178 -45.25 46.96 5.48
C MET A 178 -44.04 47.89 5.22
N ALA A 179 -43.63 48.06 3.97
CA ALA A 179 -42.58 49.01 3.59
C ALA A 179 -42.98 50.46 3.89
N HIS A 180 -44.21 50.86 3.51
CA HIS A 180 -44.72 52.22 3.72
C HIS A 180 -45.05 52.60 5.17
N LYS A 181 -45.06 51.64 6.11
CA LYS A 181 -45.26 51.91 7.55
C LYS A 181 -43.95 52.10 8.32
N ASN A 182 -42.81 51.84 7.68
CA ASN A 182 -41.46 52.00 8.25
C ASN A 182 -40.72 53.24 7.67
N GLU A 183 -41.36 53.99 6.76
CA GLU A 183 -41.06 55.42 6.49
C GLU A 183 -41.83 56.31 7.47
#